data_AF-A0A972J6M2-F1
#
_entry.id   AF-A0A972J6M2-F1
#
_cell.length_a   1.000
_cell.length_b   1.000
_cell.length_c   1.000
_cell.angle_alpha   90.00
_cell.angle_beta   90.00
_cell.angle_gamma   90.00
#
_symmetry.space_group_name_H-M   'P 1'
#
loop_
_entity.id
_entity.type
_entity.pdbx_description
1 polymer ?
#
loop_
_entity_poly.entity_id
_entity_poly.type
_entity_poly.pdbx_seq_one_letter_code
_entity_poly.pdbx_strand_id
1 'polypeptide(L)'
;MRQILAVIVGFSIIPILAKKKVPIAYSILISALIMMLIPGLGLDIIGQIFKSTILEAKKIEQYLIVLEIGVLGALLKEYGFIDIIIDKLNKVVANKKLQLMFIPALIGLLMVPGGAIISVPCIDKIGDELDIEKPRRAVINMVYRHISMHFIPYSNSLL
;
A
#
# COMPACT_ATOMS: atom_id res chain seq x y z
N MET A 1 -25.28 -14.27 14.33
CA MET A 1 -25.60 -14.28 12.89
C MET A 1 -25.46 -12.90 12.22
N ARG A 2 -26.04 -11.81 12.76
CA ARG A 2 -25.94 -10.45 12.15
C ARG A 2 -24.51 -9.95 11.94
N GLN A 3 -23.58 -10.25 12.85
CA GLN A 3 -22.17 -9.86 12.71
C GLN A 3 -21.46 -10.57 11.55
N ILE A 4 -21.70 -11.88 11.40
CA ILE A 4 -21.14 -12.67 10.28
C ILE A 4 -21.68 -12.14 8.95
N LEU A 5 -22.99 -11.85 8.90
CA LEU A 5 -23.61 -11.22 7.74
C LEU A 5 -22.97 -9.86 7.43
N ALA A 6 -22.72 -9.04 8.47
CA ALA A 6 -22.08 -7.74 8.31
C ALA A 6 -20.69 -7.85 7.70
N VAL A 7 -19.88 -8.82 8.15
CA VAL A 7 -18.54 -9.08 7.62
C VAL A 7 -18.62 -9.55 6.16
N ILE A 8 -19.48 -10.52 5.85
CA ILE A 8 -19.62 -11.05 4.48
C ILE A 8 -20.06 -9.95 3.52
N VAL A 9 -21.08 -9.18 3.88
CA VAL A 9 -21.61 -8.10 3.03
C VAL A 9 -20.60 -6.96 2.90
N GLY A 10 -19.98 -6.55 4.02
CA GLY A 10 -18.93 -5.52 4.05
C GLY A 10 -17.76 -5.88 3.15
N PHE A 11 -17.13 -7.05 3.35
CA PHE A 11 -16.00 -7.46 2.51
C PHE A 11 -16.38 -7.63 1.03
N SER A 12 -17.58 -8.12 0.74
CA SER A 12 -18.04 -8.30 -0.64
C SER A 12 -18.30 -6.97 -1.36
N ILE A 13 -18.63 -5.89 -0.64
CA ILE A 13 -18.91 -4.59 -1.27
C ILE A 13 -17.65 -3.97 -1.88
N ILE A 14 -16.47 -4.25 -1.31
CA ILE A 14 -15.19 -3.70 -1.77
C ILE A 14 -14.90 -4.09 -3.24
N PRO A 15 -14.84 -5.39 -3.62
CA PRO A 15 -14.61 -5.76 -5.02
C PRO A 15 -15.77 -5.38 -5.93
N ILE A 16 -17.01 -5.32 -5.44
CA ILE A 16 -18.18 -4.89 -6.23
C ILE A 16 -18.05 -3.42 -6.63
N LEU A 17 -17.70 -2.54 -5.68
CA LEU A 17 -17.48 -1.12 -5.93
C LEU A 17 -16.22 -0.87 -6.75
N ALA A 18 -15.15 -1.65 -6.52
CA ALA A 18 -13.94 -1.59 -7.33
C ALA A 18 -14.21 -1.95 -8.81
N LYS A 19 -15.04 -2.97 -9.10
CA LYS A 19 -15.48 -3.29 -10.47
C LYS A 19 -16.25 -2.13 -11.13
N LYS A 20 -16.96 -1.34 -10.33
CA LYS A 20 -17.65 -0.10 -10.78
C LYS A 20 -16.72 1.11 -10.89
N LYS A 21 -15.40 0.93 -10.77
CA LYS A 21 -14.38 1.99 -10.80
C LYS A 21 -14.55 3.05 -9.68
N VAL A 22 -15.25 2.71 -8.60
CA VAL A 22 -15.29 3.58 -7.41
C VAL A 22 -13.91 3.57 -6.76
N PRO A 23 -13.34 4.73 -6.39
CA PRO A 23 -12.06 4.78 -5.68
C PRO A 23 -12.06 3.86 -4.44
N ILE A 24 -10.93 3.18 -4.22
CA ILE A 24 -10.79 2.19 -3.15
C ILE A 24 -11.05 2.82 -1.78
N ALA A 25 -10.65 4.09 -1.58
CA ALA A 25 -10.90 4.84 -0.35
C ALA A 25 -12.40 4.88 0.00
N TYR A 26 -13.26 5.26 -0.95
CA TYR A 26 -14.71 5.29 -0.74
C TYR A 26 -15.29 3.89 -0.56
N SER A 27 -14.75 2.90 -1.26
CA SER A 27 -15.19 1.50 -1.13
C SER A 27 -14.97 0.95 0.28
N ILE A 28 -13.83 1.27 0.90
CA ILE A 28 -13.52 0.91 2.29
C ILE A 28 -14.42 1.67 3.28
N LEU A 29 -14.64 2.97 3.07
CA LEU A 29 -15.52 3.76 3.94
C LEU A 29 -16.97 3.25 3.92
N ILE A 30 -17.50 2.93 2.73
CA ILE A 30 -18.84 2.36 2.59
C ILE A 30 -18.91 0.98 3.25
N SER A 31 -17.89 0.14 3.07
CA SER A 31 -17.78 -1.15 3.75
C SER A 31 -17.82 -1.00 5.27
N ALA A 32 -17.02 -0.07 5.83
CA ALA A 32 -17.00 0.19 7.27
C ALA A 32 -18.37 0.65 7.78
N LEU A 33 -19.06 1.54 7.04
CA LEU A 33 -20.40 1.99 7.39
C LEU A 33 -21.41 0.83 7.41
N ILE A 34 -21.40 0.00 6.37
CA ILE A 34 -22.25 -1.21 6.28
C ILE A 34 -21.98 -2.15 7.47
N MET A 35 -20.72 -2.35 7.82
CA MET A 35 -20.30 -3.20 8.93
C MET A 35 -20.74 -2.65 10.30
N MET A 36 -20.90 -1.33 10.45
CA MET A 36 -21.45 -0.70 11.66
C MET A 36 -22.98 -0.76 11.70
N LEU A 37 -23.66 -0.60 10.56
CA LEU A 37 -25.13 -0.53 10.50
C LEU A 37 -25.81 -1.90 10.57
N ILE A 38 -25.28 -2.95 9.94
CA ILE A 38 -25.94 -4.27 9.89
C ILE A 38 -26.11 -4.89 11.30
N PRO A 39 -25.12 -4.85 12.20
CA PRO A 39 -25.30 -5.29 13.58
C PRO A 39 -26.19 -4.36 14.41
N GLY A 40 -26.42 -3.13 13.95
CA GLY A 40 -27.23 -2.11 14.61
C GLY A 40 -26.49 -1.39 15.73
N LEU A 41 -25.25 -0.95 15.49
CA LEU A 41 -24.51 -0.15 16.47
C LEU A 41 -25.25 1.18 16.72
N GLY A 42 -25.32 1.60 17.98
CA GLY A 42 -25.85 2.91 18.37
C GLY A 42 -25.01 4.06 17.81
N LEU A 43 -25.64 5.21 17.57
CA LEU A 43 -24.96 6.42 17.05
C LEU A 43 -23.86 6.92 17.99
N ASP A 44 -24.06 6.72 19.28
CA ASP A 44 -23.10 6.94 20.37
C ASP A 44 -21.83 6.09 20.18
N ILE A 45 -21.96 4.80 19.87
CA ILE A 45 -20.84 3.90 19.63
C ILE A 45 -20.12 4.27 18.32
N ILE A 46 -20.87 4.57 17.26
CA ILE A 46 -20.30 5.00 15.98
C ILE A 46 -19.48 6.29 16.16
N GLY A 47 -20.00 7.25 16.91
CA GLY A 47 -19.28 8.49 17.23
C GLY A 47 -17.99 8.23 18.02
N GLN A 48 -18.02 7.31 18.99
CA GLN A 48 -16.82 6.90 19.73
C GLN A 48 -15.77 6.22 18.84
N ILE A 49 -16.20 5.33 17.93
CA ILE A 49 -15.30 4.66 16.97
C ILE A 49 -14.66 5.68 16.03
N PHE A 50 -15.44 6.63 15.52
CA PHE A 50 -14.91 7.68 14.66
C PHE A 50 -13.88 8.55 15.41
N LYS A 51 -14.22 8.97 16.64
CA LYS A 51 -13.32 9.75 17.49
C LYS A 51 -12.03 9.00 17.80
N SER A 52 -12.11 7.72 18.17
CA SER A 52 -10.92 6.90 18.46
C SER A 52 -10.10 6.58 17.21
N THR A 53 -10.71 6.52 16.03
CA THR A 53 -9.97 6.28 14.79
C THR A 53 -9.13 7.48 14.36
N ILE A 54 -9.59 8.70 14.67
CA ILE A 54 -8.90 9.94 14.28
C ILE A 54 -7.97 10.45 15.37
N LEU A 55 -8.37 10.40 16.64
CA LEU A 55 -7.68 11.07 17.74
C LEU A 55 -6.75 10.15 18.55
N GLU A 56 -6.72 8.85 18.27
CA GLU A 56 -5.81 7.94 18.97
C GLU A 56 -4.36 8.20 18.56
N ALA A 57 -3.51 8.51 19.53
CA ALA A 57 -2.12 8.92 19.31
C ALA A 57 -1.32 7.93 18.44
N LYS A 58 -1.49 6.62 18.67
CA LYS A 58 -0.83 5.57 17.87
C LYS A 58 -1.25 5.60 16.40
N LYS A 59 -2.51 5.88 16.11
CA LYS A 59 -3.02 5.98 14.73
C LYS A 59 -2.50 7.26 14.06
N ILE A 60 -2.47 8.36 14.79
CA ILE A 60 -1.89 9.63 14.31
C ILE A 60 -0.42 9.43 13.96
N GLU A 61 0.36 8.78 14.82
CA GLU A 61 1.76 8.44 14.54
C GLU A 61 1.89 7.64 13.25
N GLN A 62 1.05 6.62 13.04
CA GLN A 62 1.03 5.85 11.80
C GLN A 62 0.69 6.70 10.57
N TYR A 63 -0.28 7.60 10.67
CA TYR A 63 -0.64 8.51 9.57
C TYR A 63 0.51 9.47 9.24
N LEU A 64 1.20 9.99 10.26
CA LEU A 64 2.37 10.85 10.10
C LEU A 64 3.53 10.10 9.43
N ILE A 65 3.85 8.89 9.88
CA ILE A 65 4.89 8.06 9.24
C ILE A 65 4.59 7.84 7.76
N VAL A 66 3.35 7.51 7.40
CA VAL A 66 2.96 7.31 5.99
C VAL A 66 3.10 8.61 5.19
N LEU A 67 2.73 9.76 5.78
CA LEU A 67 2.88 11.07 5.16
C LEU A 67 4.36 11.41 4.93
N GLU A 68 5.20 11.24 5.95
CA GLU A 68 6.64 11.51 5.91
C GLU A 68 7.35 10.64 4.87
N ILE A 69 7.02 9.35 4.81
CA ILE A 69 7.53 8.43 3.78
C ILE A 69 7.10 8.89 2.39
N GLY A 70 5.86 9.38 2.24
CA GLY A 70 5.39 9.97 1.00
C GLY A 70 6.18 11.21 0.59
N VAL A 71 6.45 12.10 1.55
CA VAL A 71 7.28 13.30 1.35
C VAL A 71 8.71 12.91 0.98
N LEU A 72 9.31 11.96 1.67
CA LEU A 72 10.65 11.44 1.36
C LEU A 72 10.69 10.90 -0.08
N GLY A 73 9.71 10.11 -0.48
CA GLY A 73 9.60 9.60 -1.85
C GLY A 73 9.52 10.71 -2.89
N ALA A 74 8.78 11.79 -2.60
CA ALA A 74 8.69 12.97 -3.47
C ALA A 74 10.03 13.71 -3.57
N LEU A 75 10.71 13.96 -2.44
CA LEU A 75 12.01 14.63 -2.41
C LEU A 75 13.10 13.82 -3.13
N LEU A 76 13.14 12.49 -2.94
CA LEU A 76 14.08 11.62 -3.66
C LEU A 76 13.92 11.73 -5.18
N LYS A 77 12.68 11.90 -5.65
CA LYS A 77 12.39 12.12 -7.06
C LYS A 77 12.81 13.52 -7.51
N GLU A 78 12.47 14.54 -6.73
CA GLU A 78 12.76 15.95 -7.05
C GLU A 78 14.25 16.25 -7.14
N TYR A 79 15.05 15.71 -6.21
CA TYR A 79 16.51 15.89 -6.20
C TYR A 79 17.29 14.91 -7.10
N GLY A 80 16.61 14.08 -7.92
CA GLY A 80 17.26 13.16 -8.86
C GLY A 80 17.95 11.95 -8.21
N PHE A 81 17.71 11.67 -6.93
CA PHE A 81 18.29 10.50 -6.25
C PHE A 81 17.79 9.18 -6.86
N ILE A 82 16.55 9.15 -7.36
CA ILE A 82 16.00 7.99 -8.07
C ILE A 82 16.86 7.63 -9.29
N ASP A 83 17.30 8.63 -10.06
CA ASP A 83 18.14 8.41 -11.24
C ASP A 83 19.50 7.85 -10.86
N ILE A 84 20.10 8.40 -9.80
CA ILE A 84 21.38 7.91 -9.25
C ILE A 84 21.25 6.44 -8.81
N ILE A 85 20.18 6.08 -8.09
CA ILE A 85 19.94 4.71 -7.63
C ILE A 85 19.86 3.75 -8.81
N ILE A 86 19.09 4.11 -9.84
CA ILE A 86 18.93 3.28 -11.05
C ILE A 86 20.24 3.15 -11.81
N ASP A 87 20.99 4.24 -11.98
CA ASP A 87 22.28 4.22 -12.68
C ASP A 87 23.33 3.38 -11.97
N LYS A 88 23.35 3.40 -10.62
CA LYS A 88 24.22 2.51 -9.84
C LYS A 88 23.76 1.07 -9.93
N LEU A 89 22.45 0.82 -9.88
CA LEU A 89 21.90 -0.53 -9.99
C LEU A 89 22.15 -1.13 -11.39
N ASN A 90 22.07 -0.34 -12.46
CA ASN A 90 22.40 -0.73 -13.83
C ASN A 90 23.82 -1.32 -13.93
N LYS A 91 24.77 -0.84 -13.13
CA LYS A 91 26.15 -1.34 -13.11
C LYS A 91 26.31 -2.68 -12.39
N VAL A 92 25.39 -3.01 -11.47
CA VAL A 92 25.42 -4.25 -10.70
C VAL A 92 24.55 -5.33 -11.36
N VAL A 93 23.38 -4.93 -11.86
CA VAL A 93 22.39 -5.80 -12.49
C VAL A 93 22.09 -5.25 -13.87
N ALA A 94 22.75 -5.79 -14.91
CA ALA A 94 22.57 -5.31 -16.28
C ALA A 94 21.16 -5.58 -16.86
N ASN A 95 20.43 -6.56 -16.30
CA ASN A 95 19.12 -6.95 -16.82
C ASN A 95 18.00 -6.11 -16.18
N LYS A 96 17.35 -5.25 -16.97
CA LYS A 96 16.22 -4.41 -16.53
C LYS A 96 15.04 -5.20 -15.94
N LYS A 97 14.78 -6.42 -16.43
CA LYS A 97 13.74 -7.29 -15.84
C LYS A 97 14.10 -7.69 -14.42
N LEU A 98 15.36 -7.97 -14.13
CA LEU A 98 15.81 -8.26 -12.77
C LEU A 98 15.73 -7.01 -11.88
N GLN A 99 16.04 -5.83 -12.40
CA GLN A 99 15.90 -4.58 -11.63
C GLN A 99 14.46 -4.33 -11.18
N LEU A 100 13.49 -4.58 -12.07
CA LEU A 100 12.05 -4.53 -11.75
C LEU A 100 11.64 -5.49 -10.62
N MET A 101 12.41 -6.54 -10.37
CA MET A 101 12.20 -7.50 -9.29
C MET A 101 12.97 -7.13 -8.02
N PHE A 102 14.23 -6.69 -8.17
CA PHE A 102 15.13 -6.39 -7.07
C PHE A 102 14.75 -5.11 -6.33
N ILE A 103 14.41 -4.03 -7.04
CA ILE A 103 14.09 -2.74 -6.40
C ILE A 103 12.91 -2.87 -5.43
N PRO A 104 11.75 -3.46 -5.84
CA PRO A 104 10.64 -3.63 -4.91
C PRO A 104 11.00 -4.57 -3.76
N ALA A 105 11.76 -5.64 -4.03
CA ALA A 105 12.17 -6.60 -3.00
C ALA A 105 13.05 -5.94 -1.92
N LEU A 106 14.01 -5.11 -2.32
CA LEU A 106 14.86 -4.34 -1.40
C LEU A 106 14.05 -3.37 -0.56
N ILE A 107 13.12 -2.62 -1.17
CA ILE A 107 12.23 -1.72 -0.43
C ILE A 107 11.29 -2.50 0.49
N GLY A 108 10.88 -3.70 0.09
CA GLY A 108 10.13 -4.63 0.92
C GLY A 108 10.88 -5.07 2.18
N LEU A 109 12.22 -5.11 2.16
CA LEU A 109 13.03 -5.41 3.35
C LEU A 109 12.90 -4.36 4.45
N LEU A 110 12.57 -3.11 4.10
CA LEU A 110 12.46 -2.01 5.06
C LEU A 110 11.22 -2.14 5.96
N MET A 111 10.26 -3.00 5.62
CA MET A 111 9.02 -3.20 6.37
C MET A 111 8.25 -1.92 6.71
N VAL A 112 8.29 -0.93 5.82
CA VAL A 112 7.65 0.37 6.06
C VAL A 112 6.22 0.42 5.49
N PRO A 113 5.25 0.98 6.24
CA PRO A 113 3.94 1.30 5.68
C PRO A 113 4.13 2.35 4.56
N GLY A 114 3.43 2.19 3.45
CA GLY A 114 3.58 3.10 2.30
C GLY A 114 4.83 2.88 1.43
N GLY A 115 5.66 1.85 1.66
CA GLY A 115 6.85 1.57 0.84
C GLY A 115 6.60 1.36 -0.68
N ALA A 116 5.34 1.14 -1.09
CA ALA A 116 4.95 1.16 -2.50
C ALA A 116 5.24 2.52 -3.15
N ILE A 117 5.05 3.62 -2.42
CA ILE A 117 5.27 4.98 -2.92
C ILE A 117 6.75 5.22 -3.24
N ILE A 118 7.67 4.68 -2.43
CA ILE A 118 9.12 4.80 -2.65
C ILE A 118 9.57 4.02 -3.90
N SER A 119 8.96 2.87 -4.17
CA SER A 119 9.34 1.98 -5.29
C SER A 119 8.71 2.37 -6.62
N VAL A 120 7.54 3.03 -6.61
CA VAL A 120 6.83 3.49 -7.80
C VAL A 120 7.71 4.30 -8.77
N PRO A 121 8.43 5.37 -8.37
CA PRO A 121 9.19 6.17 -9.34
C PRO A 121 10.31 5.36 -10.03
N CYS A 122 10.91 4.40 -9.32
CA CYS A 122 11.92 3.53 -9.91
C CYS A 122 11.33 2.56 -10.94
N ILE A 123 10.20 1.92 -10.59
CA ILE A 123 9.51 0.98 -11.45
C ILE A 123 8.92 1.68 -12.66
N ASP A 124 8.40 2.90 -12.50
CA ASP A 124 7.84 3.67 -13.60
C ASP A 124 8.93 3.99 -14.62
N LYS A 125 10.09 4.47 -14.19
CA LYS A 125 11.21 4.75 -15.10
C LYS A 125 11.65 3.50 -15.88
N ILE A 126 11.91 2.39 -15.20
CA ILE A 126 12.33 1.14 -15.89
C ILE A 126 11.19 0.56 -16.74
N GLY A 127 9.95 0.69 -16.26
CA GLY A 127 8.76 0.22 -16.96
C GLY A 127 8.48 1.02 -18.24
N ASP A 128 8.76 2.32 -18.26
CA ASP A 128 8.69 3.17 -19.46
C ASP A 128 9.74 2.73 -20.48
N GLU A 129 10.98 2.47 -20.04
CA GLU A 129 12.05 1.97 -20.90
C GLU A 129 11.77 0.59 -21.51
N LEU A 130 10.88 -0.20 -20.91
CA LEU A 130 10.49 -1.54 -21.34
C LEU A 130 9.09 -1.60 -21.95
N ASP A 131 8.43 -0.46 -22.14
CA ASP A 131 7.05 -0.34 -22.64
C ASP A 131 6.04 -1.24 -21.90
N ILE A 132 6.16 -1.31 -20.58
CA ILE A 132 5.28 -2.10 -19.72
C ILE A 132 4.06 -1.26 -19.35
N GLU A 133 2.85 -1.78 -19.50
CA GLU A 133 1.65 -1.06 -19.07
C GLU A 133 1.61 -0.82 -17.55
N LYS A 134 1.09 0.34 -17.12
CA LYS A 134 0.98 0.74 -15.70
C LYS A 134 0.34 -0.32 -14.78
N PRO A 135 -0.75 -1.02 -15.15
CA PRO A 135 -1.31 -2.07 -14.31
C PRO A 135 -0.34 -3.21 -14.04
N ARG A 136 0.45 -3.60 -15.06
CA ARG A 136 1.46 -4.66 -14.92
C ARG A 136 2.62 -4.20 -14.04
N ARG A 137 3.03 -2.93 -14.12
CA ARG A 137 4.01 -2.33 -13.21
C ARG A 137 3.56 -2.39 -11.75
N ALA A 138 2.29 -2.06 -11.49
CA ALA A 138 1.71 -2.13 -10.16
C ALA A 138 1.70 -3.57 -9.61
N VAL A 139 1.39 -4.56 -10.45
CA VAL A 139 1.46 -5.98 -10.08
C VAL A 139 2.90 -6.40 -9.77
N ILE A 140 3.88 -6.02 -10.59
CA ILE A 140 5.30 -6.28 -10.33
C ILE A 140 5.71 -5.67 -8.98
N ASN A 141 5.41 -4.40 -8.76
CA ASN A 141 5.71 -3.74 -7.48
C ASN A 141 5.10 -4.50 -6.30
N MET A 142 3.82 -4.83 -6.42
CA MET A 142 3.07 -5.50 -5.37
C MET A 142 3.65 -6.88 -5.06
N VAL A 143 3.90 -7.73 -6.06
CA VAL A 143 4.42 -9.08 -5.83
C VAL A 143 5.82 -9.02 -5.21
N TYR A 144 6.77 -8.34 -5.86
CA TYR A 144 8.17 -8.38 -5.44
C TYR A 144 8.44 -7.68 -4.11
N ARG A 145 7.63 -6.67 -3.73
CA ARG A 145 7.73 -6.02 -2.41
C ARG A 145 7.34 -6.92 -1.24
N HIS A 146 6.59 -8.00 -1.47
CA HIS A 146 6.21 -8.93 -0.39
C HIS A 146 7.07 -10.21 -0.37
N ILE A 147 7.86 -10.48 -1.41
CA ILE A 147 8.73 -11.68 -1.44
C ILE A 147 9.72 -11.66 -0.28
N SER A 148 10.32 -10.52 0.02
CA SER A 148 11.29 -10.35 1.11
C SER A 148 10.72 -10.70 2.49
N MET A 149 9.41 -10.55 2.68
CA MET A 149 8.73 -10.86 3.94
C MET A 149 8.83 -12.35 4.33
N HIS A 150 8.90 -13.24 3.33
CA HIS A 150 9.04 -14.68 3.57
C HIS A 150 10.44 -15.09 4.03
N PHE A 151 11.45 -14.25 3.80
CA PHE A 151 12.84 -14.54 4.15
C PHE A 151 13.31 -13.78 5.39
N ILE A 152 12.64 -12.68 5.78
CA ILE A 152 13.00 -11.91 6.96
C ILE A 152 12.27 -12.47 8.21
N PRO A 153 13.01 -12.82 9.29
CA PRO A 153 12.42 -13.35 10.53
C PRO A 153 11.59 -12.33 11.33
N TYR A 154 11.66 -11.04 10.98
CA TYR A 154 10.94 -9.95 11.65
C TYR A 154 9.60 -9.59 11.00
N SER A 155 9.10 -10.38 10.04
CA SER A 155 7.81 -10.07 9.42
C SER A 155 6.65 -10.18 10.43
N ASN A 156 5.84 -9.13 10.55
CA ASN A 156 4.65 -9.07 11.41
C ASN A 156 3.59 -10.16 11.11
N SER A 157 3.80 -10.99 10.09
CA SER A 157 2.98 -12.15 9.77
C SER A 157 3.38 -13.43 10.53
N LEU A 158 4.53 -13.44 11.20
CA LEU A 158 5.05 -14.57 12.00
C LEU A 158 5.01 -14.31 13.52
N LEU A 159 4.58 -13.12 13.95
CA LEU A 159 4.30 -12.73 15.34
C LEU A 159 2.80 -12.57 15.55
#